data_AF-A0A7J8XAA5-F1
#
_entry.id   AF-A0A7J8XAA5-F1
#
_cell.length_a   1.000
_cell.length_b   1.000
_cell.length_c   1.000
_cell.angle_alpha   90.00
_cell.angle_beta   90.00
_cell.angle_gamma   90.00
#
_symmetry.space_group_name_H-M   'P 1'
#
loop_
_entity.id
_entity.type
_entity.pdbx_description
1 polymer ?
#
loop_
_entity_poly.entity_id
_entity_poly.type
_entity_poly.pdbx_seq_one_letter_code
_entity_poly.pdbx_strand_id
1 'polypeptide(L)'
;MATPRLMEPVYYVEIQTPIDCVSAIYTVLSRRRGHVTADVPQPGTPAYIVKAFLPVIESFGFETDLRYHTQGQAFCLSVFDHWAIVPGDPLDKTIVLRPLEPAPIQHLAREFMVKTRRRKGMSEDVSINKFFDEAMVVELAQQAADLHQQMI
;
A
#
# COMPACT_ATOMS: atom_id res chain seq x y z
N MET A 1 -23.20 5.91 -6.54
CA MET A 1 -22.36 4.84 -7.13
C MET A 1 -21.33 4.38 -6.10
N ALA A 2 -20.99 3.10 -6.05
CA ALA A 2 -19.92 2.61 -5.18
C ALA A 2 -18.55 3.13 -5.67
N THR A 3 -17.60 3.33 -4.76
CA THR A 3 -16.21 3.72 -5.08
C THR A 3 -15.28 2.53 -4.83
N PRO A 4 -15.08 1.64 -5.82
CA PRO A 4 -14.24 0.45 -5.63
C PRO A 4 -12.79 0.84 -5.35
N ARG A 5 -12.18 0.17 -4.37
CA ARG A 5 -10.76 0.37 -3.99
C ARG A 5 -10.01 -0.94 -4.05
N LEU A 6 -8.70 -0.86 -4.27
CA LEU A 6 -7.81 -2.02 -4.19
C LEU A 6 -7.33 -2.21 -2.75
N MET A 7 -7.08 -3.46 -2.38
CA MET A 7 -6.45 -3.80 -1.11
C MET A 7 -5.07 -4.43 -1.35
N GLU A 8 -4.08 -4.04 -0.54
CA GLU A 8 -2.76 -4.66 -0.49
C GLU A 8 -2.58 -5.43 0.82
N PRO A 9 -1.83 -6.54 0.81
CA PRO A 9 -1.51 -7.24 2.04
C PRO A 9 -0.43 -6.46 2.81
N VAL A 10 -0.53 -6.51 4.14
CA VAL A 10 0.39 -5.85 5.07
C VAL A 10 1.02 -6.88 5.98
N TYR A 11 2.34 -6.80 6.16
CA TYR A 11 3.07 -7.56 7.15
C TYR A 11 3.09 -6.82 8.48
N TYR A 12 2.89 -7.58 9.55
CA TYR A 12 3.36 -7.20 10.87
C TYR A 12 4.82 -7.64 11.01
N VAL A 13 5.67 -6.68 11.35
CA VAL A 13 7.12 -6.84 11.44
C VAL A 13 7.54 -6.59 12.87
N GLU A 14 8.22 -7.57 13.45
CA GLU A 14 8.85 -7.45 14.76
C GLU A 14 10.37 -7.39 14.58
N ILE A 15 10.97 -6.32 15.10
CA ILE A 15 12.39 -6.02 14.91
C ILE A 15 13.07 -5.96 16.26
N GLN A 16 14.06 -6.82 16.48
CA GLN A 16 14.90 -6.81 17.66
C GLN A 16 16.21 -6.09 17.36
N THR A 17 16.58 -5.11 18.19
CA THR A 17 17.79 -4.31 17.99
C THR A 17 18.30 -3.71 19.30
N PRO A 18 19.58 -3.30 19.42
CA PRO A 18 20.03 -2.41 20.49
C PRO A 18 19.41 -1.00 20.36
N ILE A 19 19.33 -0.26 21.48
CA ILE A 19 18.74 1.09 21.51
C ILE A 19 19.40 2.08 20.54
N ASP A 20 20.72 1.97 20.35
CA ASP A 20 21.51 2.87 19.52
C ASP A 20 21.12 2.81 18.03
N CYS A 21 20.60 1.67 17.58
CA CYS A 21 20.22 1.43 16.19
C CYS A 21 18.76 1.77 15.89
N VAL A 22 17.94 2.06 16.90
CA VAL A 22 16.49 2.27 16.73
C VAL A 22 16.20 3.40 15.73
N SER A 23 16.95 4.51 15.80
CA SER A 23 16.81 5.65 14.86
C SER A 23 17.03 5.26 13.39
N ALA A 24 17.97 4.36 13.12
CA ALA A 24 18.23 3.85 11.78
C ALA A 24 17.04 3.03 11.26
N ILE A 25 16.39 2.24 12.13
CA ILE A 25 15.21 1.43 11.80
C ILE A 25 14.03 2.31 11.39
N TYR A 26 13.76 3.37 12.16
CA TYR A 26 12.72 4.34 11.80
C TYR A 26 12.96 4.95 10.41
N THR A 27 14.22 5.25 10.08
CA THR A 27 14.59 5.79 8.76
C THR A 27 14.39 4.78 7.63
N VAL A 28 14.69 3.51 7.85
CA VAL A 28 14.47 2.45 6.84
C VAL A 28 12.97 2.19 6.65
N LEU A 29 12.20 2.13 7.73
CA LEU A 29 10.75 1.93 7.67
C LEU A 29 10.03 3.10 6.99
N SER A 30 10.41 4.35 7.28
CA SER A 30 9.75 5.52 6.71
C SER A 30 9.89 5.61 5.19
N ARG A 31 10.99 5.09 4.64
CA ARG A 31 11.21 5.01 3.18
C ARG A 31 10.30 4.01 2.48
N ARG A 32 9.77 3.03 3.22
CA ARG A 32 9.01 1.87 2.70
C ARG A 32 7.53 1.90 3.12
N ARG A 33 6.97 3.08 3.38
CA ARG A 33 5.59 3.28 3.87
C ARG A 33 5.30 2.48 5.16
N GLY A 34 6.34 2.17 5.94
CA GLY A 34 6.21 1.45 7.20
C GLY A 34 5.65 2.34 8.30
N HIS A 35 4.78 1.80 9.13
CA HIS A 35 4.21 2.49 10.28
C HIS A 35 4.60 1.77 11.57
N VAL A 36 5.31 2.46 12.46
CA VAL A 36 5.68 1.88 13.77
C VAL A 36 4.49 1.98 14.71
N THR A 37 4.09 0.84 15.26
CA THR A 37 2.97 0.70 16.18
C THR A 37 3.41 0.85 17.63
N ALA A 38 4.55 0.26 17.98
CA ALA A 38 5.09 0.32 19.34
C ALA A 38 6.60 0.05 19.35
N ASP A 39 7.30 0.68 20.26
CA ASP A 39 8.69 0.41 20.63
C ASP A 39 8.78 0.12 22.12
N VAL A 40 9.28 -1.07 22.47
CA VAL A 40 9.29 -1.55 23.85
C VAL A 40 10.68 -2.08 24.21
N PRO A 41 11.28 -1.65 25.33
CA PRO A 41 12.50 -2.28 25.83
C PRO A 41 12.21 -3.71 26.27
N GLN A 42 13.04 -4.67 25.87
CA GLN A 42 12.91 -6.07 26.26
C GLN A 42 13.42 -6.25 27.71
N PRO A 43 12.57 -6.60 28.69
CA PRO A 43 12.98 -6.75 30.07
C PRO A 43 14.09 -7.80 30.23
N GLY A 44 15.11 -7.48 31.02
CA GLY A 44 16.24 -8.38 31.30
C GLY A 44 17.31 -8.44 30.20
N THR A 45 17.19 -7.66 29.13
CA THR A 45 18.22 -7.55 28.08
C THR A 45 18.42 -6.09 27.64
N PRO A 46 19.56 -5.73 27.03
CA PRO A 46 19.74 -4.41 26.44
C PRO A 46 19.04 -4.24 25.07
N ALA A 47 18.22 -5.21 24.65
CA ALA A 47 17.51 -5.18 23.38
C ALA A 47 16.21 -4.38 23.48
N TYR A 48 15.85 -3.77 22.36
CA TYR A 48 14.57 -3.13 22.07
C TYR A 48 13.82 -3.95 21.02
N ILE A 49 12.51 -4.01 21.17
CA ILE A 49 11.60 -4.59 20.19
C ILE A 49 10.78 -3.46 19.57
N VAL A 50 10.91 -3.30 18.26
CA VAL A 50 10.13 -2.38 17.45
C VAL A 50 9.10 -3.18 16.67
N LYS A 51 7.83 -2.83 16.83
CA LYS A 51 6.68 -3.45 16.18
C LYS A 51 6.14 -2.50 15.14
N ALA A 52 6.03 -2.95 13.89
CA ALA A 52 5.63 -2.09 12.78
C ALA A 52 4.76 -2.84 11.75
N PHE A 53 4.00 -2.07 10.99
CA PHE A 53 3.31 -2.54 9.80
C PHE A 53 4.09 -2.13 8.55
N LEU A 54 4.19 -3.05 7.59
CA LEU A 54 4.92 -2.85 6.34
C LEU A 54 4.12 -3.43 5.16
N PRO A 55 3.73 -2.64 4.15
CA PRO A 55 3.11 -3.18 2.95
C PRO A 55 4.01 -4.20 2.26
N VAL A 56 3.45 -5.35 1.86
CA VAL A 56 4.24 -6.48 1.32
C VAL A 56 5.02 -6.09 0.05
N ILE A 57 4.46 -5.21 -0.79
CA ILE A 57 5.16 -4.76 -2.00
C ILE A 57 6.44 -3.97 -1.67
N GLU A 58 6.47 -3.32 -0.51
CA GLU A 58 7.61 -2.53 -0.02
C GLU A 58 8.53 -3.37 0.89
N SER A 59 8.22 -4.64 1.16
CA SER A 59 9.02 -5.48 2.05
C SER A 59 10.21 -6.16 1.36
N PHE A 60 10.25 -6.19 0.03
CA PHE A 60 11.32 -6.83 -0.72
C PHE A 60 12.68 -6.14 -0.46
N GLY A 61 13.63 -6.89 0.10
CA GLY A 61 14.95 -6.39 0.48
C GLY A 61 14.97 -5.61 1.82
N PHE A 62 13.86 -5.54 2.55
CA PHE A 62 13.78 -4.83 3.83
C PHE A 62 14.77 -5.38 4.86
N GLU A 63 14.84 -6.71 5.03
CA GLU A 63 15.76 -7.35 5.97
C GLU A 63 17.22 -7.01 5.66
N THR A 64 17.60 -7.05 4.38
CA THR A 64 18.97 -6.74 3.94
C THR A 64 19.33 -5.29 4.25
N ASP A 65 18.44 -4.34 3.94
CA ASP A 65 18.66 -2.92 4.22
C ASP A 65 18.76 -2.67 5.72
N LEU A 66 17.89 -3.32 6.50
CA LEU A 66 17.89 -3.23 7.95
C LEU A 66 19.25 -3.66 8.53
N ARG A 67 19.77 -4.81 8.08
CA ARG A 67 21.07 -5.33 8.51
C ARG A 67 22.22 -4.44 8.04
N TYR A 68 22.15 -3.90 6.84
CA TYR A 68 23.16 -2.97 6.33
C TYR A 68 23.25 -1.70 7.18
N HIS A 69 22.11 -1.06 7.45
CA HIS A 69 22.06 0.20 8.21
C HIS A 69 22.35 0.04 9.70
N THR A 70 22.22 -1.17 10.24
CA THR A 70 22.50 -1.50 11.65
C THR A 70 23.77 -2.31 11.84
N GLN A 71 24.62 -2.43 10.81
CA GLN A 71 25.85 -3.22 10.85
C GLN A 71 25.64 -4.67 11.33
N GLY A 72 24.48 -5.24 11.00
CA GLY A 72 24.08 -6.61 11.35
C GLY A 72 23.53 -6.77 12.78
N GLN A 73 23.34 -5.68 13.53
CA GLN A 73 22.86 -5.74 14.91
C GLN A 73 21.34 -5.88 15.04
N ALA A 74 20.57 -5.52 14.01
CA ALA A 74 19.13 -5.70 14.00
C ALA A 74 18.71 -6.97 13.25
N PHE A 75 17.65 -7.61 13.75
CA PHE A 75 17.01 -8.76 13.12
C PHE A 75 15.50 -8.53 13.08
N CYS A 76 14.85 -8.93 11.99
CA CYS A 76 13.40 -8.78 11.82
C CYS A 76 12.72 -10.09 11.46
N LEU A 77 11.49 -10.26 11.94
CA LEU A 77 10.56 -11.29 11.49
C LEU A 77 9.33 -10.61 10.91
N SER A 78 8.86 -11.10 9.76
CA SER A 78 7.67 -10.58 9.08
C SER A 78 6.60 -11.67 8.99
N VAL A 79 5.39 -11.35 9.41
CA VAL A 79 4.23 -12.25 9.37
C VAL A 79 3.06 -11.52 8.72
N PHE A 80 2.25 -12.23 7.94
CA PHE A 80 1.00 -11.67 7.41
C PHE A 80 0.03 -11.32 8.53
N ASP A 81 -0.51 -10.11 8.50
CA ASP A 81 -1.46 -9.62 9.50
C ASP A 81 -2.84 -9.37 8.86
N HIS A 82 -2.95 -8.36 7.98
CA HIS A 82 -4.22 -7.94 7.41
C HIS A 82 -4.09 -7.36 5.99
N TRP A 83 -5.24 -6.96 5.44
CA TRP A 83 -5.37 -6.25 4.18
C TRP A 83 -5.67 -4.77 4.44
N ALA A 84 -4.93 -3.88 3.79
CA ALA A 84 -5.14 -2.44 3.87
C ALA A 84 -5.53 -1.88 2.50
N ILE A 85 -6.25 -0.75 2.49
CA ILE A 85 -6.62 -0.08 1.25
C ILE A 85 -5.37 0.55 0.63
N VAL A 86 -5.14 0.28 -0.66
CA VAL A 86 -4.07 0.94 -1.42
C VAL A 86 -4.42 2.42 -1.56
N PRO A 87 -3.51 3.34 -1.22
CA PRO A 87 -3.75 4.76 -1.39
C PRO A 87 -4.02 5.11 -2.87
N GLY A 88 -5.00 5.99 -3.07
CA GLY A 88 -5.37 6.47 -4.41
C GLY A 88 -6.63 5.84 -4.99
N ASP A 89 -7.00 6.31 -6.18
CA ASP A 89 -8.13 5.81 -6.93
C ASP A 89 -7.69 4.96 -8.13
N PRO A 90 -8.10 3.67 -8.20
CA PRO A 90 -7.73 2.83 -9.34
C PRO A 90 -8.42 3.26 -10.64
N LEU A 91 -9.59 3.91 -10.57
CA LEU A 91 -10.40 4.27 -11.74
C LEU A 91 -10.09 5.66 -12.30
N ASP A 92 -9.28 6.46 -11.60
CA ASP A 92 -8.91 7.80 -12.06
C ASP A 92 -8.03 7.73 -13.33
N LYS A 93 -8.58 8.26 -14.43
CA LYS A 93 -7.94 8.31 -15.74
C LYS A 93 -7.08 9.55 -15.95
N THR A 94 -7.21 10.55 -15.08
CA THR A 94 -6.43 11.79 -15.17
C THR A 94 -4.96 11.56 -14.82
N ILE A 95 -4.70 10.50 -14.04
CA ILE A 95 -3.36 10.09 -13.61
C ILE A 95 -2.61 9.46 -14.79
N VAL A 96 -1.57 10.16 -15.24
CA VAL A 96 -0.62 9.66 -16.24
C VAL A 96 0.56 8.97 -15.54
N LEU A 97 0.70 7.68 -15.78
CA LEU A 97 1.80 6.87 -15.25
C LEU A 97 3.02 6.94 -16.17
N ARG A 98 4.19 7.29 -15.62
CA ARG A 98 5.44 7.34 -16.36
C ARG A 98 6.14 5.98 -16.33
N PRO A 99 6.64 5.47 -17.47
CA PRO A 99 7.45 4.25 -17.48
C PRO A 99 8.74 4.42 -16.67
N LEU A 100 9.19 3.35 -16.01
CA LEU A 100 10.46 3.27 -15.28
C LEU A 100 10.62 4.20 -14.06
N GLU A 101 9.60 5.00 -13.72
CA GLU A 101 9.55 5.79 -12.50
C GLU A 101 8.50 5.19 -11.54
N PRO A 102 8.79 5.09 -10.23
CA PRO A 102 7.77 4.70 -9.25
C PRO A 102 6.71 5.80 -9.14
N ALA A 103 5.43 5.44 -9.05
CA ALA A 103 4.38 6.43 -8.91
C ALA A 103 4.36 7.05 -7.50
N PRO A 104 3.88 8.30 -7.36
CA PRO A 104 3.58 8.89 -6.05
C PRO A 104 2.58 8.05 -5.27
N ILE A 105 2.60 8.16 -3.94
CA ILE A 105 1.75 7.37 -3.03
C ILE A 105 0.26 7.45 -3.41
N GLN A 106 -0.24 8.65 -3.75
CA GLN A 106 -1.63 8.87 -4.12
C GLN A 106 -2.06 8.18 -5.43
N HIS A 107 -1.11 7.74 -6.25
CA HIS A 107 -1.36 7.16 -7.58
C HIS A 107 -1.12 5.65 -7.61
N LEU A 108 -0.73 5.04 -6.49
CA LEU A 108 -0.36 3.61 -6.41
C LEU A 108 -1.52 2.69 -6.82
N ALA A 109 -2.75 2.99 -6.40
CA ALA A 109 -3.91 2.18 -6.78
C ALA A 109 -4.08 2.10 -8.31
N ARG A 110 -3.91 3.22 -9.03
CA ARG A 110 -3.96 3.26 -10.49
C ARG A 110 -2.80 2.49 -11.12
N GLU A 111 -1.60 2.68 -10.58
CA GLU A 111 -0.40 1.99 -11.05
C GLU A 111 -0.53 0.47 -10.94
N PHE A 112 -0.91 -0.03 -9.77
CA PHE A 112 -1.09 -1.46 -9.52
C PHE A 112 -2.16 -2.06 -10.40
N MET A 113 -3.28 -1.36 -10.58
CA MET A 113 -4.35 -1.80 -11.47
C MET A 113 -3.84 -1.94 -12.92
N VAL A 114 -3.24 -0.89 -13.48
CA VAL A 114 -2.78 -0.88 -14.88
C VAL A 114 -1.70 -1.93 -15.11
N LYS A 115 -0.68 -2.00 -14.24
CA LYS A 115 0.41 -2.99 -14.36
C LYS A 115 -0.10 -4.43 -14.27
N THR A 116 -1.02 -4.70 -13.34
CA THR A 116 -1.62 -6.04 -13.18
C THR A 116 -2.45 -6.42 -14.40
N ARG A 117 -3.26 -5.49 -14.94
CA ARG A 117 -4.09 -5.73 -16.13
C ARG A 117 -3.25 -5.97 -17.37
N ARG A 118 -2.22 -5.15 -17.62
CA ARG A 118 -1.25 -5.36 -18.71
C ARG A 118 -0.60 -6.74 -18.63
N ARG A 119 -0.12 -7.15 -17.45
CA ARG A 119 0.47 -8.49 -17.24
C ARG A 119 -0.52 -9.62 -17.55
N LYS A 120 -1.82 -9.42 -17.31
CA LYS A 120 -2.88 -10.39 -17.58
C LYS A 120 -3.46 -10.29 -19.00
N GLY A 121 -2.93 -9.42 -19.87
CA GLY A 121 -3.43 -9.23 -21.24
C GLY A 121 -4.78 -8.52 -21.33
N MET A 122 -5.17 -7.77 -20.29
CA MET A 122 -6.42 -7.01 -20.25
C MET A 122 -6.20 -5.54 -20.64
N SER A 123 -7.25 -4.91 -21.18
CA SER A 123 -7.26 -3.46 -21.47
C SER A 123 -7.01 -2.63 -20.21
N GLU A 124 -6.28 -1.53 -20.32
CA GLU A 124 -5.99 -0.66 -19.18
C GLU A 124 -7.25 0.02 -18.63
N ASP A 125 -8.15 0.39 -19.54
CA ASP A 125 -9.44 0.95 -19.18
C ASP A 125 -10.39 -0.13 -18.66
N VAL A 126 -10.92 0.13 -17.47
CA VAL A 126 -12.04 -0.57 -16.87
C VAL A 126 -13.31 0.12 -17.37
N SER A 127 -13.98 -0.49 -18.35
CA SER A 127 -15.26 0.00 -18.87
C SER A 127 -16.42 -0.84 -18.34
N ILE A 128 -17.45 -0.16 -17.85
CA ILE A 128 -18.68 -0.77 -17.36
C ILE A 128 -19.56 -1.22 -18.54
N ASN A 129 -19.43 -0.57 -19.70
CA ASN A 129 -20.18 -0.85 -20.95
C ASN A 129 -20.03 -2.27 -21.48
N LYS A 130 -19.02 -3.03 -21.02
CA LYS A 130 -18.88 -4.45 -21.39
C LYS A 130 -19.88 -5.36 -20.67
N PHE A 131 -20.51 -4.86 -19.60
CA PHE A 131 -21.34 -5.66 -18.69
C PHE A 131 -22.78 -5.16 -18.58
N PHE A 132 -23.06 -3.92 -18.98
CA PHE A 132 -24.38 -3.30 -18.89
C PHE A 132 -24.82 -2.78 -20.26
N ASP A 133 -26.11 -2.94 -20.55
CA ASP A 133 -26.74 -2.38 -21.75
C ASP A 133 -26.78 -0.84 -21.69
N GLU A 134 -26.78 -0.19 -22.85
CA GLU A 134 -26.75 1.28 -22.94
C GLU A 134 -27.90 1.95 -22.17
N ALA A 135 -29.10 1.37 -22.21
CA ALA A 135 -30.25 1.87 -21.47
C ALA A 135 -30.01 1.87 -19.95
N MET A 136 -29.46 0.77 -19.41
CA MET A 136 -29.12 0.69 -17.98
C MET A 136 -28.00 1.65 -17.58
N VAL A 137 -27.00 1.87 -18.44
CA VAL A 137 -25.91 2.80 -18.14
C VAL A 137 -26.43 4.23 -18.02
N VAL A 138 -27.38 4.63 -18.88
CA VAL A 138 -28.02 5.96 -18.81
C VAL A 138 -28.84 6.11 -17.54
N GLU A 139 -29.63 5.09 -17.16
CA GLU A 139 -30.40 5.09 -15.91
C GLU A 139 -29.48 5.21 -14.68
N LEU A 140 -28.39 4.45 -14.64
CA LEU A 140 -27.41 4.53 -13.55
C LEU A 140 -26.73 5.90 -13.46
N ALA A 141 -26.47 6.55 -14.61
CA ALA A 141 -25.91 7.90 -14.65
C ALA A 141 -26.91 8.95 -14.11
N GLN A 142 -28.19 8.82 -14.45
CA GLN A 142 -29.26 9.68 -13.92
C GLN A 142 -29.39 9.51 -12.40
N GLN A 143 -29.48 8.28 -11.90
CA GLN A 143 -29.55 7.99 -10.46
C GLN A 143 -28.33 8.54 -9.69
N ALA A 144 -27.15 8.51 -10.31
CA ALA A 144 -25.94 9.08 -9.69
C ALA A 144 -26.00 10.61 -9.58
N ALA A 145 -26.55 11.29 -10.58
CA ALA A 145 -26.75 12.74 -10.56
C ALA A 145 -27.77 13.15 -9.49
N ASP A 146 -28.88 12.41 -9.39
CA ASP A 146 -29.94 12.68 -8.41
C ASP A 146 -29.45 12.53 -6.96
N LEU A 147 -28.67 11.47 -6.67
CA LEU A 147 -28.04 11.27 -5.36
C LEU A 147 -27.08 12.39 -4.98
N HIS A 148 -26.32 12.91 -5.95
CA HIS A 148 -25.40 14.02 -5.69
C HIS A 148 -26.14 15.31 -5.34
N GLN A 149 -27.30 15.53 -5.97
CA GLN A 149 -28.13 16.71 -5.75
C GLN A 149 -28.93 16.66 -4.44
N GLN A 150 -29.12 15.48 -3.85
CA GLN A 150 -29.74 15.30 -2.52
C GLN A 150 -28.76 15.43 -1.34
N MET A 151 -27.45 15.34 -1.60
CA MET A 151 -26.41 15.48 -0.56
C MET A 151 -25.88 16.92 -0.42
N ILE A 152 -26.40 17.86 -1.21
CA ILE A 152 -26.18 19.31 -1.12
C ILE A 152 -27.43 19.95 -0.52
#